data_AF-A0A0F3MDS2-F1
#
_entry.id   AF-A0A0F3MDS2-F1
#
_cell.length_a   1.000
_cell.length_b   1.000
_cell.length_c   1.000
_cell.angle_alpha   90.00
_cell.angle_beta   90.00
_cell.angle_gamma   90.00
#
_symmetry.space_group_name_H-M   'P 1'
#
loop_
_entity.id
_entity.type
_entity.pdbx_description
1 polymer ?
#
loop_
_entity_poly.entity_id
_entity_poly.type
_entity_poly.pdbx_seq_one_letter_code
_entity_poly.pdbx_strand_id
1 'polypeptide(L)'
;MHYTISKVSKNEQPRLKQLLDENLSIEDRKRIMGTIAAQYIDEGRAEGRAEAAQELARNLLKAGFSVEFISENTGLSKEEVIN
;
A
#
# COMPACT_ATOMS: atom_id res chain seq x y z
N MET A 1 15.94 13.87 -13.04
CA MET A 1 14.45 13.97 -13.04
C MET A 1 13.96 13.37 -11.73
N HIS A 2 13.16 14.11 -10.96
CA HIS A 2 12.49 13.57 -9.77
C HIS A 2 11.06 13.24 -10.14
N TYR A 3 10.63 12.01 -9.88
CA TYR A 3 9.22 11.62 -9.97
C TYR A 3 8.78 11.08 -8.62
N THR A 4 7.53 11.36 -8.28
CA THR A 4 6.83 10.76 -7.14
C THR A 4 5.84 9.74 -7.67
N ILE A 5 5.82 8.58 -7.02
CA ILE A 5 4.84 7.54 -7.32
C ILE A 5 3.58 7.90 -6.52
N SER A 6 2.60 8.50 -7.19
CA SER A 6 1.32 8.86 -6.60
C SER A 6 0.18 8.52 -7.55
N LYS A 7 -0.98 8.19 -6.96
CA LYS A 7 -2.19 7.87 -7.73
C LYS A 7 -2.67 9.11 -8.48
N VAL A 8 -2.88 8.96 -9.77
CA VAL A 8 -3.48 10.00 -10.61
C VAL A 8 -4.90 10.28 -10.13
N SER A 9 -5.22 11.56 -9.96
CA SER A 9 -6.53 12.03 -9.51
C SER A 9 -7.63 11.61 -10.49
N LYS A 10 -8.86 11.38 -9.99
CA LYS A 10 -9.98 10.85 -10.82
C LYS A 10 -10.28 11.74 -12.05
N ASN A 11 -10.13 13.05 -11.92
CA ASN A 11 -10.32 14.02 -12.99
C ASN A 11 -9.21 14.00 -14.05
N GLU A 12 -8.02 13.50 -13.72
CA GLU A 12 -6.89 13.39 -14.66
C GLU A 12 -6.82 12.01 -15.35
N GLN A 13 -7.55 11.01 -14.85
CA GLN A 13 -7.59 9.68 -15.45
C GLN A 13 -8.01 9.65 -16.94
N PRO A 14 -8.99 10.47 -17.41
CA PRO A 14 -9.30 10.54 -18.85
C PRO A 14 -8.09 10.99 -19.70
N ARG A 15 -7.34 11.99 -19.22
CA ARG A 15 -6.14 12.48 -19.90
C ARG A 15 -5.04 11.43 -19.92
N LEU A 16 -4.83 10.71 -18.81
CA LEU A 16 -3.89 9.59 -18.77
C LEU A 16 -4.28 8.53 -19.81
N LYS A 17 -5.57 8.16 -19.87
CA LYS A 17 -6.05 7.19 -20.85
C LYS A 17 -5.75 7.63 -22.28
N GLN A 18 -6.05 8.89 -22.62
CA GLN A 18 -5.74 9.44 -23.93
C GLN A 18 -4.25 9.35 -24.27
N LEU A 19 -3.37 9.75 -23.35
CA LEU A 19 -1.91 9.67 -23.55
C LEU A 19 -1.44 8.24 -23.80
N LEU A 20 -1.98 7.26 -23.08
CA LEU A 20 -1.63 5.84 -23.27
C LEU A 20 -2.15 5.30 -24.60
N ASP A 21 -3.30 5.77 -25.09
CA ASP A 21 -3.86 5.37 -26.37
C ASP A 21 -3.07 5.97 -27.55
N GLU A 22 -2.61 7.21 -27.40
CA GLU A 22 -1.84 7.94 -28.43
C GLU A 22 -0.37 7.51 -28.52
N ASN A 23 0.25 7.09 -27.40
CA ASN A 23 1.71 6.90 -27.31
C ASN A 23 2.15 5.45 -27.15
N LEU A 24 1.24 4.50 -26.94
CA LEU A 24 1.61 3.09 -26.72
C LEU A 24 0.82 2.14 -27.62
N SER A 25 1.53 1.09 -28.06
CA SER A 25 0.89 -0.09 -28.65
C SER A 25 -0.07 -0.74 -27.65
N ILE A 26 -1.03 -1.51 -28.15
CA ILE A 26 -1.98 -2.25 -27.30
C ILE A 26 -1.23 -3.19 -26.33
N GLU A 27 -0.17 -3.84 -26.82
CA GLU A 27 0.64 -4.78 -26.04
C GLU A 27 1.44 -4.08 -24.95
N ASP A 28 2.14 -2.99 -25.28
CA ASP A 28 2.89 -2.22 -24.29
C ASP A 28 1.98 -1.58 -23.25
N ARG A 29 0.84 -1.03 -23.69
CA ARG A 29 -0.16 -0.49 -22.76
C ARG A 29 -0.63 -1.56 -21.78
N LYS A 30 -0.94 -2.77 -22.25
CA LYS A 30 -1.36 -3.89 -21.38
C LYS A 30 -0.26 -4.29 -20.40
N ARG A 31 0.98 -4.44 -20.88
CA ARG A 31 2.13 -4.82 -20.05
C ARG A 31 2.41 -3.77 -18.96
N ILE A 32 2.55 -2.51 -19.35
CA ILE A 32 2.87 -1.40 -18.44
C ILE A 32 1.75 -1.20 -17.42
N MET A 33 0.49 -1.14 -17.84
CA MET A 33 -0.64 -0.98 -16.91
C MET A 33 -0.77 -2.17 -15.96
N GLY A 34 -0.46 -3.38 -16.43
CA GLY A 34 -0.40 -4.57 -15.57
C GLY A 34 0.66 -4.45 -14.48
N THR A 35 1.88 -4.03 -14.83
CA THR A 35 2.95 -3.79 -13.85
C THR A 35 2.59 -2.71 -12.84
N ILE A 36 2.03 -1.58 -13.31
CA ILE A 36 1.60 -0.49 -12.44
C ILE A 36 0.50 -0.96 -11.48
N ALA A 37 -0.49 -1.71 -11.99
CA ALA A 37 -1.57 -2.24 -11.16
C ALA A 37 -1.03 -3.22 -10.10
N ALA A 38 -0.10 -4.11 -10.46
CA ALA A 38 0.52 -5.04 -9.52
C ALA A 38 1.26 -4.30 -8.39
N GLN A 39 2.07 -3.29 -8.74
CA GLN A 39 2.76 -2.43 -7.77
C GLN A 39 1.78 -1.80 -6.76
N TYR A 40 0.70 -1.15 -7.24
CA TYR A 40 -0.28 -0.53 -6.36
C TYR A 40 -1.06 -1.53 -5.49
N ILE A 41 -1.30 -2.74 -6.00
CA ILE A 41 -1.94 -3.81 -5.23
C ILE A 41 -1.01 -4.28 -4.11
N ASP A 42 0.28 -4.46 -4.40
CA ASP A 42 1.25 -4.93 -3.42
C ASP A 42 1.53 -3.88 -2.34
N GLU A 43 1.61 -2.59 -2.72
CA GLU A 43 1.63 -1.46 -1.78
C GLU A 43 0.40 -1.46 -0.88
N GLY A 44 -0.81 -1.53 -1.45
CA GLY A 44 -2.05 -1.56 -0.67
C GLY A 44 -2.17 -2.79 0.24
N ARG A 45 -1.64 -3.94 -0.16
CA ARG A 45 -1.56 -5.13 0.69
C ARG A 45 -0.57 -4.95 1.84
N ALA A 46 0.56 -4.29 1.60
CA ALA A 46 1.53 -3.99 2.64
C ALA A 46 0.97 -3.00 3.66
N GLU A 47 0.33 -1.93 3.20
CA GLU A 47 -0.39 -0.96 4.03
C GLU A 47 -1.46 -1.65 4.86
N GLY A 48 -2.35 -2.45 4.25
CA GLY A 48 -3.40 -3.15 4.97
C GLY A 48 -2.89 -4.16 6.00
N ARG A 49 -1.75 -4.83 5.76
CA ARG A 49 -1.11 -5.69 6.77
C ARG A 49 -0.58 -4.87 7.94
N ALA A 50 0.05 -3.73 7.67
CA ALA A 50 0.55 -2.83 8.72
C ALA A 50 -0.60 -2.27 9.57
N GLU A 51 -1.67 -1.79 8.93
CA GLU A 51 -2.89 -1.31 9.61
C GLU A 51 -3.52 -2.39 10.49
N ALA A 52 -3.65 -3.61 9.98
CA ALA A 52 -4.19 -4.74 10.75
C ALA A 52 -3.32 -5.12 11.94
N ALA A 53 -1.99 -5.14 11.78
CA ALA A 53 -1.05 -5.39 12.88
C ALA A 53 -1.17 -4.31 13.97
N GLN A 54 -1.26 -3.05 13.57
CA GLN A 54 -1.44 -1.90 14.47
C GLN A 54 -2.79 -1.94 15.20
N GLU A 55 -3.88 -2.29 14.51
CA GLU A 55 -5.18 -2.48 15.14
C GLU A 55 -5.19 -3.63 16.15
N LEU A 56 -4.59 -4.77 15.79
CA LEU A 56 -4.45 -5.92 16.69
C LEU A 56 -3.64 -5.55 17.94
N ALA A 57 -2.50 -4.88 17.78
CA ALA A 57 -1.67 -4.44 18.90
C ALA A 57 -2.43 -3.53 19.87
N ARG A 58 -3.17 -2.54 19.35
CA ARG A 58 -4.01 -1.66 20.18
C ARG A 58 -5.09 -2.42 20.94
N ASN A 59 -5.71 -3.42 20.31
CA ASN A 59 -6.74 -4.23 20.96
C ASN A 59 -6.15 -5.12 22.06
N LEU A 60 -4.98 -5.73 21.83
CA LEU A 60 -4.30 -6.55 22.83
C LEU A 60 -3.78 -5.72 24.01
N LEU A 61 -3.25 -4.53 23.76
CA LEU A 61 -2.85 -3.60 24.83
C LEU A 61 -4.05 -3.23 25.72
N LYS A 62 -5.19 -2.89 25.10
CA LYS A 62 -6.43 -2.60 25.83
C LYS A 62 -6.93 -3.79 26.65
N ALA A 63 -6.67 -5.01 26.18
CA ALA A 63 -7.01 -6.24 26.90
C ALA A 63 -5.99 -6.60 28.01
N GLY A 64 -4.92 -5.82 28.18
CA GLY A 64 -3.95 -5.99 29.26
C GLY A 64 -2.79 -6.95 28.95
N PHE A 65 -2.59 -7.33 27.69
CA PHE A 65 -1.42 -8.13 27.29
C PHE A 65 -0.14 -7.29 27.34
N SER A 66 1.00 -7.92 27.63
CA SER A 66 2.29 -7.24 27.71
C SER A 66 2.79 -6.80 26.33
N VAL A 67 3.60 -5.75 26.31
CA VAL A 67 4.26 -5.24 25.08
C VAL A 67 5.12 -6.35 24.44
N GLU A 68 5.79 -7.16 25.25
CA GLU A 68 6.53 -8.35 24.81
C GLU A 68 5.66 -9.32 24.03
N PHE A 69 4.54 -9.75 24.62
CA PHE A 69 3.61 -10.70 23.99
C PHE A 69 3.07 -10.14 22.67
N ILE A 70 2.73 -8.85 22.64
CA ILE A 70 2.16 -8.22 21.45
C ILE A 70 3.19 -8.11 20.34
N SER A 71 4.43 -7.72 20.66
CA SER A 71 5.52 -7.63 19.68
C SER A 71 5.79 -8.99 19.02
N GLU A 72 5.82 -10.06 19.81
CA GLU A 72 6.04 -11.43 19.33
C GLU A 72 4.92 -11.94 18.39
N ASN A 73 3.68 -11.47 18.59
CA ASN A 73 2.50 -12.01 17.89
C ASN A 73 1.97 -11.09 16.77
N THR A 74 2.38 -9.83 16.71
CA THR A 74 1.97 -8.88 15.65
C THR A 74 3.07 -8.61 14.63
N GLY A 75 4.33 -8.95 14.95
CA GLY A 75 5.49 -8.62 14.13
C GLY A 75 5.90 -7.15 14.21
N LEU A 76 5.26 -6.36 15.06
CA LEU A 76 5.65 -4.99 15.39
C LEU A 76 6.81 -5.00 16.39
N SER A 77 7.71 -4.03 16.27
CA SER A 77 8.68 -3.74 17.32
C SER A 77 7.97 -3.26 18.59
N LYS A 78 8.64 -3.38 19.74
CA LYS A 78 8.09 -2.85 21.00
C LYS A 78 7.75 -1.37 20.88
N GLU A 79 8.60 -0.57 20.23
CA GLU A 79 8.36 0.86 19.99
C GLU A 79 7.09 1.11 19.16
N GLU A 80 6.87 0.34 18.09
CA GLU A 80 5.65 0.42 17.28
C GLU A 80 4.38 -0.02 18.03
N VAL A 81 4.51 -0.79 19.11
CA VAL A 81 3.38 -1.19 19.96
C VAL A 81 2.96 -0.08 20.93
N ILE A 82 3.92 0.72 21.43
CA ILE A 82 3.65 1.79 22.42
C ILE A 82 3.29 3.15 21.80
N ASN A 83 3.59 3.35 20.51
CA ASN A 83 3.26 4.56 19.76
C ASN A 83 1.82 4.55 19.23
#